data_AF-A0AA96TJW8-F1
#
_entry.id   AF-A0AA96TJW8-F1
#
_cell.length_a   1.000
_cell.length_b   1.000
_cell.length_c   1.000
_cell.angle_alpha   90.00
_cell.angle_beta   90.00
_cell.angle_gamma   90.00
#
_symmetry.space_group_name_H-M   'P 1'
#
loop_
_entity.id
_entity.type
_entity.pdbx_description
1 polymer ?
#
loop_
_entity_poly.entity_id
_entity_poly.type
_entity_poly.pdbx_seq_one_letter_code
_entity_poly.pdbx_strand_id
1 'polypeptide(L)'
;MTTTSTYDSQVQVGDVTYRVQATAQQDMLLEVFGSDPDGTVVAEGMLRLPVTGGTAVGKMLSRVLDGLAKMGAPPTSAGVKPANANQPWTPELDEELRETWLDQTATGSAPEIIRSLAQRMGRSPSSIRSRLPRAGCDPDVVGRPLSQAAAEVLGVAP
;
A
#
# COMPACT_ATOMS: atom_id res chain seq x y z
N MET A 1 6.02 -23.94 35.30
CA MET A 1 5.52 -24.28 33.95
C MET A 1 6.07 -23.23 33.00
N THR A 2 6.95 -23.61 32.08
CA THR A 2 7.51 -22.69 31.08
C THR A 2 6.65 -22.79 29.82
N THR A 3 5.86 -21.76 29.53
CA THR A 3 5.01 -21.73 28.33
C THR A 3 5.88 -21.48 27.11
N THR A 4 5.83 -22.40 26.14
CA THR A 4 6.42 -22.18 24.81
C THR A 4 5.35 -21.57 23.91
N SER A 5 5.67 -20.48 23.22
CA SER A 5 4.78 -19.88 22.21
C SER A 5 5.47 -19.91 20.86
N THR A 6 4.76 -20.42 19.85
CA THR A 6 5.26 -20.48 18.47
C THR A 6 4.33 -19.68 17.57
N TYR A 7 4.93 -18.94 16.65
CA TYR A 7 4.29 -18.21 15.58
C TYR A 7 4.88 -18.67 14.26
N ASP A 8 4.03 -18.95 13.28
CA ASP A 8 4.43 -19.31 11.92
C ASP A 8 3.63 -18.45 10.95
N SER A 9 4.32 -17.93 9.94
CA SER A 9 3.72 -17.12 8.89
C SER A 9 4.45 -17.35 7.58
N GLN A 10 3.68 -17.30 6.49
CA GLN A 10 4.20 -17.41 5.15
C GLN A 10 3.65 -16.26 4.30
N VAL A 11 4.53 -15.66 3.48
CA VAL A 11 4.20 -14.55 2.59
C VAL A 11 4.95 -14.68 1.28
N GLN A 12 4.29 -14.40 0.17
CA GLN A 12 4.91 -14.35 -1.15
C GLN A 12 5.30 -12.91 -1.49
N VAL A 13 6.55 -12.70 -1.92
CA VAL A 13 7.08 -11.40 -2.34
C VAL A 13 7.77 -11.57 -3.69
N GLY A 14 7.11 -11.12 -4.75
CA GLY A 14 7.51 -11.46 -6.12
C GLY A 14 7.42 -12.97 -6.34
N ASP A 15 8.50 -13.56 -6.86
CA ASP A 15 8.59 -15.01 -7.11
C ASP A 15 9.11 -15.80 -5.91
N VAL A 16 9.51 -15.11 -4.81
CA VAL A 16 10.07 -15.77 -3.63
C VAL A 16 9.01 -15.91 -2.55
N THR A 17 8.87 -17.13 -2.03
CA THR A 17 8.04 -17.44 -0.86
C THR A 17 8.88 -17.39 0.39
N TYR A 18 8.54 -16.49 1.31
CA TYR A 18 9.18 -16.36 2.61
C TYR A 18 8.32 -17.03 3.69
N ARG A 19 8.95 -17.87 4.51
CA ARG A 19 8.40 -18.40 5.75
C ARG A 19 9.17 -17.82 6.93
N VAL A 20 8.42 -17.38 7.93
CA VAL A 20 8.93 -16.83 9.17
C VAL A 20 8.37 -17.65 10.32
N GLN A 21 9.27 -18.24 11.11
CA GLN A 21 8.91 -18.99 12.31
C GLN A 21 9.53 -18.30 13.51
N ALA A 22 8.73 -18.02 14.55
CA ALA A 22 9.23 -17.51 15.82
C ALA A 22 8.87 -18.47 16.95
N THR A 23 9.84 -18.87 17.75
CA THR A 23 9.63 -19.69 18.95
C THR A 23 10.13 -18.94 20.18
N ALA A 24 9.25 -18.71 21.14
CA ALA A 24 9.53 -18.01 22.39
C ALA A 24 9.46 -18.97 23.59
N GLN A 25 10.56 -19.08 24.32
CA GLN A 25 10.64 -19.75 25.63
C GLN A 25 11.33 -18.83 26.64
N GLN A 26 12.63 -19.02 26.89
CA GLN A 26 13.46 -18.10 27.68
C GLN A 26 14.00 -16.97 26.79
N ASP A 27 14.38 -17.33 25.57
CA ASP A 27 14.67 -16.41 24.46
C ASP A 27 13.65 -16.63 23.35
N MET A 28 13.55 -15.65 22.45
CA MET A 28 12.82 -15.74 21.20
C MET A 28 13.80 -16.04 20.07
N LEU A 29 13.59 -17.14 19.37
CA LEU A 29 14.28 -17.49 18.14
C LEU A 29 13.38 -17.15 16.96
N LEU A 30 13.88 -16.34 16.03
CA LEU A 30 13.22 -16.02 14.77
C LEU A 30 14.01 -16.64 13.63
N GLU A 31 13.36 -17.47 12.84
CA GLU A 31 13.92 -18.13 11.66
C GLU A 31 13.21 -17.59 10.43
N VAL A 32 13.98 -17.23 9.41
CA VAL A 32 13.49 -16.72 8.13
C VAL A 32 14.06 -17.59 7.03
N PHE A 33 13.19 -18.14 6.19
CA PHE A 33 13.55 -18.92 5.02
C PHE A 33 12.82 -18.37 3.80
N GLY A 34 13.52 -18.19 2.69
CA GLY A 34 12.99 -17.77 1.41
C GLY A 34 13.35 -18.77 0.34
N SER A 35 12.36 -19.25 -0.41
CA SER A 35 12.56 -20.14 -1.55
C SER A 35 11.93 -19.57 -2.82
N ASP A 36 12.58 -19.76 -3.96
CA ASP A 36 12.00 -19.46 -5.27
C ASP A 36 10.97 -20.54 -5.71
N PRO A 37 10.33 -20.41 -6.88
CA PRO A 37 9.32 -21.37 -7.35
C PRO A 37 9.89 -22.76 -7.65
N ASP A 38 11.19 -22.85 -7.93
CA ASP A 38 11.90 -24.11 -8.16
C ASP A 38 12.28 -24.81 -6.84
N GLY A 39 12.00 -24.17 -5.70
CA GLY A 39 12.31 -24.65 -4.36
C GLY A 39 13.75 -24.38 -3.93
N THR A 40 14.50 -23.58 -4.69
CA THR A 40 15.85 -23.18 -4.33
C THR A 40 15.81 -22.17 -3.20
N VAL A 41 16.59 -22.41 -2.15
CA VAL A 41 16.71 -21.47 -1.03
C VAL A 41 17.51 -20.25 -1.48
N VAL A 42 16.86 -19.10 -1.49
CA VAL A 42 17.44 -17.81 -1.92
C VAL A 42 17.65 -16.85 -0.75
N ALA A 43 17.06 -17.14 0.41
CA ALA A 43 17.28 -16.39 1.64
C ALA A 43 17.18 -17.32 2.86
N GLU A 44 18.09 -17.18 3.81
CA GLU A 44 18.06 -17.91 5.08
C GLU A 44 18.67 -17.02 6.17
N GLY A 45 18.06 -17.02 7.35
CA GLY A 45 18.58 -16.28 8.47
C GLY A 45 17.94 -16.68 9.80
N MET A 46 18.69 -16.47 10.88
CA MET A 46 18.25 -16.75 12.24
C MET A 46 18.63 -15.59 13.15
N LEU A 47 17.71 -15.19 14.01
CA LEU A 47 17.90 -14.12 14.97
C LEU A 47 17.45 -14.57 16.36
N ARG A 48 18.35 -14.46 17.34
CA ARG A 48 18.07 -14.77 18.75
C ARG A 48 17.89 -13.47 19.52
N LEU A 49 16.76 -13.36 20.22
CA LEU A 49 16.32 -12.14 20.89
C LEU A 49 15.87 -12.44 22.33
N PRO A 50 15.98 -11.48 23.26
CA PRO A 50 15.34 -11.60 24.55
C PRO A 50 13.81 -11.52 24.40
N VAL A 51 13.07 -12.40 25.08
CA VAL A 51 11.58 -12.46 25.04
C VAL A 51 10.92 -11.14 25.41
N THR A 52 11.52 -10.37 26.32
CA THR A 52 11.02 -9.05 26.75
C THR A 52 11.26 -7.94 25.73
N GLY A 53 12.11 -8.18 24.73
CA GLY A 53 12.53 -7.20 23.73
C GLY A 53 11.78 -7.27 22.40
N GLY A 54 10.87 -8.24 22.22
CA GLY A 54 10.24 -8.52 20.91
C GLY A 54 9.66 -7.29 20.20
N THR A 55 8.91 -6.44 20.92
CA THR A 55 8.33 -5.21 20.35
C THR A 55 9.40 -4.16 19.99
N ALA A 56 10.42 -3.98 20.83
CA ALA A 56 11.47 -3.00 20.59
C ALA A 56 12.36 -3.43 19.41
N VAL A 57 12.69 -4.72 19.33
CA VAL A 57 13.46 -5.29 18.23
C VAL A 57 12.65 -5.30 16.95
N GLY A 58 11.36 -5.66 16.99
CA GLY A 58 10.48 -5.58 15.82
C GLY A 58 10.47 -4.16 15.23
N LYS A 59 10.30 -3.13 16.07
CA LYS A 59 10.37 -1.73 15.63
C LYS A 59 11.74 -1.35 15.06
N MET A 60 12.83 -1.84 15.63
CA MET A 60 14.19 -1.61 15.12
C MET A 60 14.38 -2.25 13.74
N LEU A 61 14.02 -3.54 13.59
CA LEU A 61 14.10 -4.27 12.34
C LEU A 61 13.27 -3.59 11.25
N SER A 62 12.03 -3.20 11.55
CA SER A 62 11.21 -2.42 10.61
C SER A 62 11.93 -1.16 10.14
N ARG A 63 12.49 -0.36 11.06
CA ARG A 63 13.21 0.88 10.69
C ARG A 63 14.43 0.62 9.82
N VAL A 64 15.21 -0.42 10.12
CA VAL A 64 16.42 -0.77 9.34
C VAL A 64 16.03 -1.23 7.95
N LEU A 65 15.06 -2.15 7.85
CA LEU A 65 14.58 -2.67 6.58
C LEU A 65 13.92 -1.57 5.73
N ASP A 66 13.13 -0.68 6.35
CA ASP A 66 12.57 0.51 5.69
C ASP A 66 13.67 1.46 5.18
N GLY A 67 14.74 1.63 5.96
CA GLY A 67 15.91 2.41 5.56
C GLY A 67 16.66 1.80 4.38
N LEU A 68 16.93 0.48 4.44
CA LEU A 68 17.57 -0.27 3.36
C LEU A 68 16.73 -0.26 2.08
N ALA A 69 15.41 -0.42 2.18
CA ALA A 69 14.50 -0.34 1.04
C ALA A 69 14.57 1.03 0.34
N LYS A 70 14.71 2.11 1.10
CA LYS A 70 14.90 3.46 0.54
C LYS A 70 16.26 3.67 -0.12
N MET A 71 17.27 2.89 0.25
CA MET A 71 18.63 2.99 -0.32
C MET A 71 18.83 2.07 -1.55
N GLY A 72 18.19 0.90 -1.56
CA GLY A 72 18.36 -0.11 -2.61
C GLY A 72 17.34 -0.06 -3.74
N ALA A 73 16.22 0.66 -3.56
CA ALA A 73 15.24 0.83 -4.63
C ALA A 73 15.67 1.97 -5.57
N PRO A 74 15.68 1.76 -6.91
CA PRO A 74 15.44 2.88 -7.83
C PRO A 74 14.17 3.57 -7.33
N PRO A 75 14.09 4.92 -7.34
CA PRO A 75 13.00 5.64 -6.68
C PRO A 75 11.66 5.12 -7.20
N THR A 76 11.03 4.23 -6.44
CA THR A 76 9.63 3.94 -6.61
C THR A 76 8.94 5.22 -6.19
N SER A 77 7.99 5.65 -7.01
CA SER A 77 7.23 6.90 -6.94
C SER A 77 6.46 7.13 -5.62
N ALA A 78 6.75 6.37 -4.57
CA ALA A 78 6.28 6.52 -3.21
C ALA A 78 6.99 7.64 -2.41
N GLY A 79 8.15 8.12 -2.88
CA GLY A 79 8.95 9.14 -2.17
C GLY A 79 8.96 10.54 -2.81
N VAL A 80 8.62 10.66 -4.09
CA VAL A 80 8.47 11.98 -4.72
C VAL A 80 7.11 12.51 -4.28
N LYS A 81 7.12 13.48 -3.36
CA LYS A 81 5.91 14.23 -3.04
C LYS A 81 5.28 14.64 -4.39
N PRO A 82 4.03 14.23 -4.68
CA PRO A 82 3.43 14.54 -5.97
C PRO A 82 3.60 16.03 -6.25
N ALA A 83 4.00 16.40 -7.46
CA ALA A 83 4.40 17.78 -7.79
C ALA A 83 3.34 18.80 -7.35
N ASN A 84 2.06 18.38 -7.34
CA ASN A 84 0.92 19.20 -6.98
C ASN A 84 0.28 18.80 -5.64
N ALA A 85 0.94 18.06 -4.75
CA ALA A 85 0.35 17.56 -3.50
C ALA A 85 -0.24 18.66 -2.59
N ASN A 86 0.31 19.88 -2.64
CA ASN A 86 -0.16 21.04 -1.88
C ASN A 86 -1.02 22.03 -2.70
N GLN A 87 -1.21 21.78 -4.00
CA GLN A 87 -1.98 22.70 -4.85
C GLN A 87 -3.47 22.59 -4.47
N PRO A 88 -4.20 23.71 -4.29
CA PRO A 88 -5.63 23.65 -4.03
C PRO A 88 -6.38 23.03 -5.22
N TRP A 89 -7.51 22.37 -4.94
CA TRP A 89 -8.42 21.93 -5.98
C TRP A 89 -9.24 23.12 -6.46
N THR A 90 -9.22 23.38 -7.76
CA THR A 90 -10.01 24.44 -8.40
C THR A 90 -11.13 23.81 -9.23
N PRO A 91 -12.20 24.57 -9.57
CA PRO A 91 -13.28 24.07 -10.42
C PRO A 91 -12.80 23.49 -11.75
N GLU A 92 -11.74 24.07 -12.32
CA GLU A 92 -11.15 23.61 -13.58
C GLU A 92 -10.48 22.24 -13.42
N LEU A 93 -9.80 22.00 -12.28
CA LEU A 93 -9.21 20.69 -11.97
C LEU A 93 -10.27 19.63 -11.66
N ASP A 94 -11.40 20.04 -11.08
CA ASP A 94 -12.53 19.13 -10.86
C ASP A 94 -13.21 18.73 -12.17
N GLU A 95 -13.34 19.69 -13.09
CA GLU A 95 -13.89 19.44 -14.42
C GLU A 95 -12.99 18.51 -15.23
N GLU A 96 -11.67 18.75 -15.25
CA GLU A 96 -10.70 17.85 -15.89
C GLU A 96 -10.78 16.42 -15.31
N LEU A 97 -10.89 16.32 -13.99
CA LEU A 97 -11.03 15.04 -13.28
C LEU A 97 -12.34 14.34 -13.69
N ARG A 98 -13.45 15.08 -13.75
CA ARG A 98 -14.78 14.58 -14.13
C ARG A 98 -14.80 14.09 -15.57
N GLU A 99 -14.31 14.88 -16.51
CA GLU A 99 -14.27 14.51 -17.93
C GLU A 99 -13.45 13.25 -18.15
N THR A 100 -12.28 13.16 -17.52
CA THR A 100 -11.41 11.99 -17.67
C THR A 100 -11.99 10.74 -16.99
N TRP A 101 -12.70 10.89 -15.88
CA TRP A 101 -13.37 9.77 -15.21
C TRP A 101 -14.56 9.22 -15.99
N LEU A 102 -15.31 10.12 -16.64
CA LEU A 102 -16.50 9.77 -17.42
C LEU A 102 -16.19 9.34 -18.85
N ASP A 103 -14.96 9.52 -19.31
CA ASP A 103 -14.50 9.02 -20.59
C ASP A 103 -14.53 7.47 -20.61
N GLN A 104 -15.50 6.92 -21.34
CA GLN A 104 -15.75 5.49 -21.45
C GLN A 104 -14.67 4.75 -22.25
N THR A 105 -13.73 5.47 -22.87
CA THR A 105 -12.56 4.85 -23.53
C THR A 105 -11.51 4.38 -22.53
N ALA A 106 -11.56 4.86 -21.28
CA ALA A 106 -10.69 4.44 -20.20
C ALA A 106 -10.97 2.97 -19.83
N THR A 107 -10.20 2.06 -20.41
CA THR A 107 -10.33 0.62 -20.18
C THR A 107 -9.50 0.24 -18.94
N GLY A 108 -10.15 -0.26 -17.89
CA GLY A 108 -9.48 -0.71 -16.67
C GLY A 108 -10.38 -0.68 -15.44
N SER A 109 -9.87 -1.23 -14.34
CA SER A 109 -10.54 -1.14 -13.03
C SER A 109 -10.43 0.27 -12.44
N ALA A 110 -11.38 0.66 -11.58
CA ALA A 110 -11.36 1.95 -10.88
C ALA A 110 -10.01 2.26 -10.21
N PRO A 111 -9.35 1.32 -9.49
CA PRO A 111 -8.01 1.57 -8.92
C PRO A 111 -6.91 1.85 -9.96
N GLU A 112 -6.97 1.27 -11.16
CA GLU A 112 -5.99 1.51 -12.22
C GLU A 112 -6.15 2.91 -12.81
N ILE A 113 -7.39 3.33 -13.05
CA ILE A 113 -7.69 4.67 -13.57
C ILE A 113 -7.35 5.74 -12.54
N ILE A 114 -7.66 5.51 -11.26
CA ILE A 114 -7.25 6.40 -10.16
C ILE A 114 -5.72 6.56 -10.12
N ARG A 115 -4.96 5.48 -10.33
CA ARG A 115 -3.49 5.55 -10.39
C ARG A 115 -2.99 6.32 -11.60
N SER A 116 -3.61 6.13 -12.77
CA SER A 116 -3.28 6.87 -13.99
C SER A 116 -3.54 8.38 -13.83
N LEU A 117 -4.72 8.75 -13.32
CA LEU A 117 -5.09 10.13 -12.99
C LEU A 117 -4.13 10.76 -11.98
N ALA A 118 -3.76 10.02 -10.94
CA ALA A 118 -2.82 10.48 -9.93
C ALA A 118 -1.44 10.82 -10.54
N GLN A 119 -0.95 9.97 -11.44
CA GLN A 119 0.30 10.22 -12.16
C GLN A 119 0.18 11.44 -13.07
N ARG A 120 -0.87 11.52 -13.90
CA ARG A 120 -1.07 12.62 -14.86
C ARG A 120 -1.22 13.98 -14.20
N MET A 121 -1.99 14.05 -13.11
CA MET A 121 -2.25 15.31 -12.39
C MET A 121 -1.18 15.63 -11.33
N GLY A 122 -0.19 14.76 -11.14
CA GLY A 122 0.82 14.90 -10.09
C GLY A 122 0.22 14.93 -8.69
N ARG A 123 -0.74 14.04 -8.41
CA ARG A 123 -1.47 13.89 -7.13
C ARG A 123 -1.26 12.48 -6.54
N SER A 124 -1.71 12.26 -5.31
CA SER A 124 -1.78 10.89 -4.76
C SER A 124 -3.08 10.19 -5.20
N PRO A 125 -3.07 8.85 -5.34
CA PRO A 125 -4.28 8.07 -5.60
C PRO A 125 -5.41 8.32 -4.59
N SER A 126 -5.05 8.48 -3.31
CA SER A 126 -6.00 8.83 -2.25
C SER A 126 -6.63 10.22 -2.44
N SER A 127 -5.85 11.19 -2.91
CA SER A 127 -6.35 12.53 -3.21
C SER A 127 -7.30 12.51 -4.40
N ILE A 128 -7.00 11.73 -5.45
CA ILE A 128 -7.91 11.56 -6.59
C ILE A 128 -9.22 10.91 -6.13
N ARG A 129 -9.14 9.76 -5.46
CA ARG A 129 -10.32 8.99 -5.01
C ARG A 129 -11.26 9.82 -4.12
N SER A 130 -10.71 10.60 -3.19
CA SER A 130 -11.50 11.45 -2.30
C SER A 130 -12.05 12.71 -2.96
N ARG A 131 -11.53 13.09 -4.15
CA ARG A 131 -12.04 14.22 -4.92
C ARG A 131 -13.13 13.85 -5.90
N LEU A 132 -13.13 12.63 -6.45
CA LEU A 132 -14.16 12.16 -7.39
C LEU A 132 -15.61 12.45 -6.96
N PRO A 133 -16.03 12.21 -5.70
CA PRO A 133 -17.39 12.55 -5.28
C PRO A 133 -17.70 14.05 -5.34
N ARG A 134 -16.71 14.91 -5.06
CA ARG A 134 -16.86 16.36 -5.16
C ARG A 134 -16.90 16.86 -6.60
N ALA A 135 -16.38 16.09 -7.54
CA ALA A 135 -16.50 16.30 -8.97
C ALA A 135 -17.77 15.64 -9.57
N GLY A 136 -18.64 15.06 -8.72
CA GLY A 136 -19.87 14.42 -9.17
C GLY A 136 -19.67 13.03 -9.79
N CYS A 137 -18.58 12.33 -9.44
CA CYS A 137 -18.25 11.01 -9.96
C CYS A 137 -18.28 9.92 -8.87
N ASP A 138 -18.73 8.72 -9.24
CA ASP A 138 -18.67 7.54 -8.37
C ASP A 138 -17.22 7.02 -8.30
N PRO A 139 -16.57 7.00 -7.12
CA PRO A 139 -15.16 6.60 -7.01
C PRO A 139 -14.91 5.09 -7.12
N ASP A 140 -15.98 4.28 -7.12
CA ASP A 140 -15.91 2.82 -7.16
C ASP A 140 -16.32 2.25 -8.53
N VAL A 141 -17.01 3.06 -9.35
CA VAL A 141 -17.46 2.67 -10.70
C VAL A 141 -16.98 3.68 -11.74
N VAL A 142 -16.05 3.24 -12.59
CA VAL A 142 -15.52 4.02 -13.72
C VAL A 142 -16.63 4.46 -14.66
N GLY A 143 -16.54 5.66 -15.21
CA GLY A 143 -17.49 6.13 -16.22
C GLY A 143 -18.84 6.53 -15.64
N ARG A 144 -19.02 6.45 -14.32
CA ARG A 144 -20.32 6.64 -13.67
C ARG A 144 -20.40 7.97 -12.91
N PRO A 145 -21.45 8.77 -13.13
CA PRO A 145 -21.73 9.92 -12.28
C PRO A 145 -22.17 9.45 -10.88
N LEU A 146 -21.93 10.29 -9.88
CA LEU A 146 -22.34 10.04 -8.51
C LEU A 146 -23.87 10.06 -8.42
N SER A 147 -24.45 8.99 -7.89
CA SER A 147 -25.90 8.96 -7.61
C SER A 147 -26.25 9.85 -6.42
N GLN A 148 -27.47 10.40 -6.41
CA GLN A 148 -27.96 11.23 -5.30
C GLN A 148 -27.85 10.53 -3.93
N ALA A 149 -28.22 9.25 -3.86
CA ALA A 149 -28.10 8.45 -2.63
C ALA A 149 -26.63 8.30 -2.17
N ALA A 150 -25.70 8.14 -3.12
CA ALA A 150 -24.27 8.08 -2.78
C ALA A 150 -23.72 9.45 -2.36
N ALA A 151 -24.21 10.54 -2.96
CA ALA A 151 -23.84 11.91 -2.58
C ALA A 151 -24.25 12.22 -1.13
N GLU A 152 -25.45 11.81 -0.73
CA GLU A 152 -25.95 11.94 0.65
C GLU A 152 -25.06 11.17 1.66
N VAL A 153 -24.70 9.92 1.34
CA VAL A 153 -23.81 9.10 2.19
C VAL A 153 -22.42 9.71 2.34
N LEU A 154 -21.90 10.32 1.27
CA LEU A 154 -20.56 10.91 1.23
C LEU A 154 -20.52 12.37 1.72
N GLY A 155 -21.68 12.96 2.06
CA GLY A 155 -21.79 14.33 2.56
C GLY A 155 -21.36 15.38 1.56
N VAL A 156 -21.57 15.12 0.27
CA VAL A 156 -21.26 16.03 -0.84
C VAL A 156 -22.56 16.58 -1.39
N ALA A 157 -22.64 17.90 -1.56
CA ALA A 157 -23.79 18.52 -2.21
C ALA A 157 -23.87 18.03 -3.68
N PRO A 158 -25.07 17.76 -4.20
CA PRO A 158 -25.27 17.36 -5.59
C PRO A 158 -24.85 18.44 -6.59
#